data_AF-A0A7G7LIU9-F1
#
_entry.id   AF-A0A7G7LIU9-F1
#
_cell.length_a   1.000
_cell.length_b   1.000
_cell.length_c   1.000
_cell.angle_alpha   90.00
_cell.angle_beta   90.00
_cell.angle_gamma   90.00
#
_symmetry.space_group_name_H-M   'P 1'
#
loop_
_entity.id
_entity.type
_entity.pdbx_description
1 polymer ?
#
loop_
_entity_poly.entity_id
_entity_poly.type
_entity_poly.pdbx_seq_one_letter_code
_entity_poly.pdbx_strand_id
1 'polypeptide(L)'
;YEYSNQLVIPERHPYVGELVYTAFSGSHQDAINKGMKAKKTANSPLWEVPYLPIDPQDVGRSYEAIIRINSQSGKGGLAYILQQDYGLNLPRNLQVEFREIIQKITDDEGKELPSKRIYEEFIARYVTQESARLKFADHHTVTDPANKARRILTAEIHDNG
;
A
#
# COMPACT_ATOMS: atom_id res chain seq x y z
N TYR A 1 10.28 -16.91 27.22
CA TYR A 1 9.07 -17.77 27.28
C TYR A 1 9.17 -18.89 26.26
N GLU A 2 9.15 -18.60 24.96
CA GLU A 2 9.11 -19.64 23.92
C GLU A 2 10.32 -20.58 23.97
N TYR A 3 11.54 -20.03 24.08
CA TYR A 3 12.75 -20.84 24.25
C TYR A 3 12.73 -21.70 25.53
N SER A 4 12.27 -21.14 26.65
CA SER A 4 12.29 -21.85 27.94
C SER A 4 11.22 -22.93 28.04
N ASN A 5 10.04 -22.69 27.48
CA ASN A 5 8.87 -23.56 27.62
C ASN A 5 8.62 -24.43 26.39
N GLN A 6 9.31 -24.17 25.27
CA GLN A 6 9.09 -24.85 23.98
C GLN A 6 7.63 -24.73 23.49
N LEU A 7 6.98 -23.61 23.82
CA LEU A 7 5.60 -23.29 23.44
C LEU A 7 5.57 -21.98 22.67
N VAL A 8 4.83 -21.95 21.58
CA VAL A 8 4.61 -20.76 20.75
C VAL A 8 3.64 -19.81 21.46
N ILE A 9 3.91 -18.51 21.40
CA ILE A 9 2.96 -17.49 21.84
C ILE A 9 1.84 -17.39 20.81
N PRO A 10 0.55 -17.56 21.19
CA PRO A 10 -0.55 -17.39 20.25
C PRO A 10 -0.56 -15.98 19.64
N GLU A 11 -0.87 -15.90 18.34
CA GLU A 11 -0.91 -14.64 17.57
C GLU A 11 -1.77 -13.52 18.21
N ARG A 12 -2.79 -13.90 18.98
CA ARG A 12 -3.74 -12.98 19.63
C ARG A 12 -3.49 -12.83 21.14
N HIS A 13 -2.38 -13.36 21.64
CA HIS A 13 -2.03 -13.25 23.05
C HIS A 13 -1.85 -11.76 23.43
N PRO A 14 -2.56 -11.24 24.44
CA PRO A 14 -2.53 -9.82 24.76
C PRO A 14 -1.10 -9.27 24.87
N TYR A 15 -0.87 -8.11 24.26
CA TYR A 15 0.38 -7.35 24.23
C TYR A 15 1.59 -7.97 23.50
N VAL A 16 1.68 -9.29 23.40
CA VAL A 16 2.88 -9.97 22.86
C VAL A 16 2.63 -10.81 21.62
N GLY A 17 1.36 -11.12 21.31
CA GLY A 17 0.97 -11.81 20.10
C GLY A 17 1.21 -10.96 18.86
N GLU A 18 1.53 -11.60 17.74
CA GLU A 18 1.89 -10.94 16.48
C GLU A 18 0.80 -9.99 15.96
N LEU A 19 -0.48 -10.30 16.17
CA LEU A 19 -1.58 -9.55 15.57
C LEU A 19 -2.17 -8.45 16.47
N VAL A 20 -1.67 -8.27 17.70
CA VAL A 20 -2.35 -7.41 18.70
C VAL A 20 -2.20 -5.91 18.47
N TYR A 21 -1.22 -5.50 17.66
CA TYR A 21 -1.03 -4.11 17.21
C TYR A 21 -1.28 -3.95 15.71
N THR A 22 -2.09 -4.84 15.13
CA THR A 22 -2.42 -4.82 13.71
C THR A 22 -3.84 -4.29 13.48
N ALA A 23 -4.02 -3.44 12.46
CA ALA A 23 -5.34 -3.03 11.99
C ALA A 23 -5.61 -3.49 10.56
N PHE A 24 -6.62 -4.35 10.39
CA PHE A 24 -7.03 -4.89 9.08
C PHE A 24 -8.08 -4.03 8.36
N SER A 25 -8.87 -3.25 9.11
CA SER A 25 -9.92 -2.39 8.54
C SER A 25 -9.36 -1.03 8.14
N GLY A 26 -9.67 -0.58 6.93
CA GLY A 26 -9.31 0.76 6.45
C GLY A 26 -9.86 1.90 7.33
N SER A 27 -11.04 1.73 7.95
CA SER A 27 -11.58 2.73 8.88
C SER A 27 -10.79 2.79 10.19
N HIS A 28 -10.32 1.65 10.70
CA HIS A 28 -9.44 1.61 11.88
C HIS A 28 -8.08 2.21 11.54
N GLN A 29 -7.51 1.89 10.37
CA GLN A 29 -6.26 2.46 9.90
C GLN A 29 -6.34 4.00 9.78
N ASP A 30 -7.43 4.53 9.22
CA ASP A 30 -7.64 5.99 9.13
C ASP A 30 -7.72 6.64 10.52
N ALA A 31 -8.48 6.05 11.44
CA ALA A 31 -8.60 6.55 12.81
C ALA A 31 -7.26 6.51 13.57
N ILE A 32 -6.51 5.42 13.45
CA ILE A 32 -5.16 5.26 14.03
C ILE A 32 -4.24 6.33 13.44
N ASN A 33 -4.20 6.50 12.12
CA ASN A 33 -3.37 7.49 11.45
C ASN A 33 -3.67 8.93 11.92
N LYS A 34 -4.95 9.27 12.11
CA LYS A 34 -5.36 10.57 12.67
C LYS A 34 -4.88 10.74 14.11
N GLY A 35 -5.07 9.72 14.95
CA GLY A 35 -4.59 9.73 16.35
C GLY A 35 -3.07 9.87 16.44
N MET A 36 -2.31 9.09 15.66
CA MET A 36 -0.85 9.14 15.61
C MET A 36 -0.34 10.51 15.15
N LYS A 37 -1.00 11.14 14.17
CA LYS A 37 -0.67 12.51 13.72
C LYS A 37 -0.93 13.55 14.81
N ALA A 38 -2.10 13.47 15.46
CA ALA A 38 -2.45 14.38 16.56
C ALA A 38 -1.46 14.26 17.72
N LYS A 39 -1.09 13.03 18.08
CA LYS A 39 -0.13 12.74 19.16
C LYS A 39 1.25 13.36 18.93
N LYS A 40 1.75 13.38 17.68
CA LYS A 40 3.05 14.03 17.34
C LYS A 40 3.07 15.53 17.62
N THR A 41 1.93 16.20 17.51
CA THR A 41 1.81 17.64 17.76
C THR A 41 1.26 17.98 19.14
N ALA A 42 0.67 17.00 19.83
CA ALA A 42 0.10 17.18 21.15
C ALA A 42 1.21 17.32 22.20
N ASN A 43 1.19 18.40 22.98
CA ASN A 43 2.07 18.57 24.13
C ASN A 43 1.48 17.89 25.39
N SER A 44 1.10 16.63 25.26
CA SER A 44 0.48 15.83 26.32
C SER A 44 1.18 14.48 26.41
N PRO A 45 1.46 13.96 27.62
CA PRO A 45 2.00 12.62 27.78
C PRO A 45 0.96 11.52 27.51
N LEU A 46 -0.34 11.81 27.55
CA LEU A 46 -1.42 10.81 27.44
C LEU A 46 -1.48 10.14 26.06
N TRP A 47 -1.64 8.82 26.03
CA TRP A 47 -1.87 8.07 24.80
C TRP A 47 -3.34 8.15 24.38
N GLU A 48 -3.60 8.67 23.17
CA GLU A 48 -4.96 8.98 22.69
C GLU A 48 -5.16 8.51 21.24
N VAL A 49 -4.56 7.37 20.88
CA VAL A 49 -4.70 6.81 19.53
C VAL A 49 -5.82 5.76 19.53
N PRO A 50 -6.89 5.95 18.73
CA PRO A 50 -8.00 5.00 18.70
C PRO A 50 -7.54 3.57 18.37
N TYR A 51 -8.20 2.58 18.97
CA TYR A 51 -7.96 1.14 18.77
C TYR A 51 -6.60 0.58 19.21
N LEU A 52 -5.63 1.43 19.55
CA LEU A 52 -4.38 1.02 20.18
C LEU A 52 -4.47 1.33 21.68
N PRO A 53 -4.51 0.32 22.57
CA PRO A 53 -4.67 0.56 24.01
C PRO A 53 -3.43 1.22 24.64
N ILE A 54 -2.25 1.01 24.05
CA ILE A 54 -0.96 1.60 24.45
C ILE A 54 -0.16 1.95 23.20
N ASP A 55 0.92 2.73 23.36
CA ASP A 55 1.93 2.86 22.31
C ASP A 55 2.66 1.52 22.14
N PRO A 56 2.63 0.87 20.97
CA PRO A 56 3.38 -0.37 20.75
C PRO A 56 4.88 -0.19 21.01
N GLN A 57 5.43 1.02 20.83
CA GLN A 57 6.85 1.29 21.06
C GLN A 57 7.24 1.19 22.53
N ASP A 58 6.32 1.46 23.47
CA ASP A 58 6.58 1.35 24.91
C ASP A 58 6.93 -0.08 25.33
N VAL A 59 6.56 -1.08 24.53
CA VAL A 59 6.86 -2.50 24.74
C VAL A 59 7.79 -3.08 23.67
N GLY A 60 8.49 -2.23 22.91
CA GLY A 60 9.44 -2.65 21.87
C GLY A 60 8.77 -3.28 20.65
N ARG A 61 7.52 -2.91 20.35
CA ARG A 61 6.75 -3.36 19.19
C ARG A 61 6.43 -2.19 18.26
N SER A 62 5.82 -2.49 17.13
CA SER A 62 5.38 -1.49 16.15
C SER A 62 3.94 -1.74 15.76
N TYR A 63 3.23 -0.65 15.43
CA TYR A 63 1.94 -0.74 14.78
C TYR A 63 2.11 -1.21 13.33
N GLU A 64 1.34 -2.21 12.93
CA GLU A 64 1.34 -2.74 11.56
C GLU A 64 -0.02 -2.48 10.89
N ALA A 65 0.01 -1.64 9.85
CA ALA A 65 -1.14 -1.44 8.98
C ALA A 65 -1.15 -2.52 7.90
N ILE A 66 -1.63 -3.72 8.24
CA ILE A 66 -1.79 -4.78 7.24
C ILE A 66 -3.04 -4.48 6.41
N ILE A 67 -2.84 -3.94 5.21
CA ILE A 67 -3.91 -3.78 4.24
C ILE A 67 -4.08 -5.11 3.50
N ARG A 68 -5.19 -5.79 3.79
CA ARG A 68 -5.57 -7.00 3.05
C ARG A 68 -6.66 -6.64 2.06
N ILE A 69 -6.39 -6.85 0.78
CA ILE A 69 -7.42 -6.72 -0.25
C ILE A 69 -8.13 -8.05 -0.34
N ASN A 70 -9.37 -8.06 0.14
CA ASN A 70 -10.33 -9.12 -0.12
C ASN A 70 -11.45 -8.55 -1.01
N SER A 71 -12.42 -9.41 -1.35
CA SER A 71 -13.51 -9.04 -2.24
C SER A 71 -14.43 -7.92 -1.73
N GLN A 72 -14.29 -7.50 -0.46
CA GLN A 72 -14.99 -6.38 0.18
C GLN A 72 -14.11 -5.14 0.42
N SER A 73 -12.80 -5.22 0.23
CA SER A 73 -11.88 -4.10 0.55
C SER A 73 -12.15 -2.90 -0.37
N GLY A 74 -12.67 -1.83 0.22
CA GLY A 74 -13.27 -0.69 -0.50
C GLY A 74 -12.35 0.09 -1.45
N LYS A 75 -12.97 1.05 -2.17
CA LYS A 75 -12.48 1.84 -3.33
C LYS A 75 -11.10 2.53 -3.22
N GLY A 76 -10.42 2.50 -2.07
CA GLY A 76 -9.19 3.25 -1.80
C GLY A 76 -7.98 2.44 -1.33
N GLY A 77 -8.13 1.15 -0.99
CA GLY A 77 -7.04 0.36 -0.40
C GLY A 77 -5.85 0.15 -1.35
N LEU A 78 -6.16 -0.08 -2.62
CA LEU A 78 -5.15 -0.46 -3.61
C LEU A 78 -4.20 0.68 -4.00
N ALA A 79 -4.77 1.86 -4.29
CA ALA A 79 -3.96 3.03 -4.64
C ALA A 79 -3.08 3.47 -3.46
N TYR A 80 -3.60 3.34 -2.24
CA TYR A 80 -2.83 3.65 -1.03
C TYR A 80 -1.65 2.68 -0.84
N ILE A 81 -1.84 1.37 -1.03
CA ILE A 81 -0.76 0.37 -0.96
C ILE A 81 0.36 0.72 -1.93
N LEU A 82 0.02 0.92 -3.21
CA LEU A 82 1.02 1.22 -4.23
C LEU A 82 1.75 2.54 -3.96
N GLN A 83 1.06 3.53 -3.41
CA GLN A 83 1.67 4.80 -3.04
C GLN A 83 2.58 4.68 -1.82
N GLN A 84 2.15 4.01 -0.75
CA GLN A 84 2.93 3.90 0.49
C GLN A 84 4.13 2.97 0.33
N ASP A 85 3.92 1.80 -0.25
CA ASP A 85 4.94 0.75 -0.25
C ASP A 85 5.90 0.89 -1.45
N TYR A 86 5.44 1.49 -2.56
CA TYR A 86 6.20 1.59 -3.82
C TYR A 86 6.29 3.01 -4.39
N GLY A 87 5.74 4.02 -3.73
CA GLY A 87 5.80 5.42 -4.19
C GLY A 87 4.98 5.71 -5.46
N LEU A 88 4.12 4.79 -5.90
CA LEU A 88 3.36 4.92 -7.14
C LEU A 88 2.06 5.68 -6.92
N ASN A 89 2.01 6.92 -7.39
CA ASN A 89 0.79 7.73 -7.37
C ASN A 89 0.02 7.58 -8.70
N LEU A 90 -0.95 6.66 -8.72
CA LEU A 90 -1.71 6.34 -9.93
C LEU A 90 -2.77 7.41 -10.25
N PRO A 91 -2.95 7.81 -11.52
CA PRO A 91 -4.10 8.61 -11.96
C PRO A 91 -5.43 7.93 -11.65
N ARG A 92 -6.48 8.72 -11.40
CA ARG A 92 -7.78 8.20 -10.93
C ARG A 92 -8.36 7.09 -11.82
N ASN A 93 -8.28 7.24 -13.14
CA ASN A 93 -8.82 6.26 -14.07
C ASN A 93 -8.05 4.93 -14.00
N LEU A 94 -6.72 4.99 -13.88
CA LEU A 94 -5.87 3.80 -13.74
C LEU A 94 -6.11 3.08 -12.41
N GLN A 95 -6.41 3.81 -11.33
CA GLN A 95 -6.80 3.21 -10.06
C GLN A 95 -8.09 2.39 -10.19
N VAL A 96 -9.07 2.87 -10.96
CA VAL A 96 -10.35 2.19 -11.17
C VAL A 96 -10.14 0.90 -11.98
N GLU A 97 -9.43 0.99 -13.11
CA GLU A 97 -9.13 -0.16 -13.95
C GLU A 97 -8.32 -1.23 -13.19
N PHE A 98 -7.23 -0.82 -12.52
CA PHE A 98 -6.37 -1.78 -11.84
C PHE A 98 -7.06 -2.44 -10.64
N ARG A 99 -8.00 -1.74 -9.99
CA ARG A 99 -8.86 -2.34 -8.96
C ARG A 99 -9.70 -3.48 -9.51
N GLU A 100 -10.31 -3.33 -10.68
CA GLU A 100 -11.14 -4.39 -11.28
C GLU A 100 -10.31 -5.65 -11.60
N ILE A 101 -9.08 -5.45 -12.05
CA ILE A 101 -8.13 -6.55 -12.30
C ILE A 101 -7.82 -7.32 -11.02
N ILE A 102 -7.45 -6.60 -9.96
CA ILE A 102 -7.04 -7.22 -8.69
C ILE A 102 -8.22 -7.86 -7.96
N GLN A 103 -9.40 -7.25 -8.07
CA GLN A 103 -10.66 -7.83 -7.59
C GLN A 103 -10.92 -9.19 -8.23
N LYS A 104 -10.79 -9.28 -9.57
CA LYS A 104 -10.99 -10.54 -10.29
C LYS A 104 -10.02 -11.64 -9.83
N ILE A 105 -8.74 -11.30 -9.66
CA ILE A 105 -7.72 -12.26 -9.17
C ILE A 105 -8.09 -12.75 -7.76
N THR A 106 -8.51 -11.84 -6.89
CA THR A 106 -8.91 -12.16 -5.51
C THR A 106 -10.16 -13.04 -5.46
N ASP A 107 -11.14 -12.77 -6.33
CA ASP A 107 -12.38 -13.53 -6.45
C ASP A 107 -12.12 -14.95 -7.00
N ASP A 108 -11.25 -15.07 -8.00
CA ASP A 108 -10.88 -16.36 -8.62
C ASP A 108 -10.05 -17.25 -7.67
N GLU A 109 -9.13 -16.66 -6.91
CA GLU A 109 -8.26 -17.40 -5.99
C GLU A 109 -8.87 -17.63 -4.60
N GLY A 110 -9.91 -16.86 -4.25
CA GLY A 110 -10.54 -16.89 -2.93
C GLY A 110 -9.59 -16.54 -1.77
N LYS A 111 -8.48 -15.85 -2.07
CA LYS A 111 -7.41 -15.52 -1.14
C LYS A 111 -7.08 -14.04 -1.17
N GLU A 112 -6.65 -13.54 -0.02
CA GLU A 112 -6.19 -12.16 0.12
C GLU A 112 -4.83 -12.00 -0.59
N LEU A 113 -4.66 -10.91 -1.35
CA LEU A 113 -3.41 -10.62 -2.05
C LEU A 113 -2.47 -9.76 -1.18
N PRO A 114 -1.20 -10.17 -0.98
CA PRO A 114 -0.22 -9.35 -0.29
C PRO A 114 0.22 -8.15 -1.15
N SER A 115 0.67 -7.07 -0.50
CA SER A 115 1.15 -5.84 -1.17
C SER A 115 2.17 -6.10 -2.28
N LYS A 116 3.14 -6.99 -2.02
CA LYS A 116 4.13 -7.41 -3.03
C LYS A 116 3.50 -8.00 -4.28
N ARG A 117 2.47 -8.84 -4.13
CA ARG A 117 1.80 -9.45 -5.28
C ARG A 117 1.02 -8.41 -6.07
N ILE A 118 0.34 -7.47 -5.40
CA ILE A 118 -0.35 -6.34 -6.05
C ILE A 118 0.64 -5.52 -6.89
N TYR A 119 1.84 -5.26 -6.38
CA TYR A 119 2.88 -4.57 -7.14
C TYR A 119 3.38 -5.39 -8.33
N GLU A 120 3.68 -6.68 -8.15
CA GLU A 120 4.08 -7.57 -9.25
C GLU A 120 3.03 -7.60 -10.37
N GLU A 121 1.75 -7.69 -10.02
CA GLU A 121 0.65 -7.63 -11.00
C GLU A 121 0.59 -6.28 -11.73
N PHE A 122 0.86 -5.17 -11.03
CA PHE A 122 0.94 -3.85 -11.66
C PHE A 122 2.08 -3.79 -12.69
N ILE A 123 3.27 -4.24 -12.30
CA ILE A 123 4.46 -4.26 -13.16
C ILE A 123 4.23 -5.17 -14.37
N ALA A 124 3.72 -6.39 -14.16
CA ALA A 124 3.42 -7.33 -15.22
C ALA A 124 2.40 -6.77 -16.22
N ARG A 125 1.36 -6.10 -15.72
CA ARG A 125 0.26 -5.61 -16.55
C ARG A 125 0.59 -4.37 -17.35
N TYR A 126 1.38 -3.45 -16.78
CA TYR A 126 1.58 -2.10 -17.36
C TYR A 126 3.02 -1.77 -17.72
N VAL A 127 4.02 -2.52 -17.25
CA VAL A 127 5.44 -2.19 -17.43
C VAL A 127 6.17 -3.25 -18.23
N THR A 128 6.27 -4.47 -17.73
CA THR A 128 7.10 -5.54 -18.32
C THR A 128 6.36 -6.32 -19.42
N GLN A 129 5.55 -5.66 -20.24
CA GLN A 129 4.70 -6.32 -21.23
C GLN A 129 5.55 -6.95 -22.37
N GLU A 130 6.14 -8.13 -22.12
CA GLU A 130 7.15 -8.75 -23.00
C GLU A 130 6.64 -8.99 -24.42
N SER A 131 5.36 -9.37 -24.54
CA SER A 131 4.67 -9.65 -25.81
C SER A 131 3.83 -8.46 -26.33
N ALA A 132 3.92 -7.28 -25.71
CA ALA A 132 3.20 -6.13 -26.22
C ALA A 132 3.81 -5.65 -27.54
N ARG A 133 2.92 -5.29 -28.47
CA ARG A 133 3.27 -4.63 -29.73
C ARG A 133 4.07 -3.36 -29.49
N LEU A 134 3.61 -2.54 -28.54
CA LEU A 134 4.24 -1.27 -28.19
C LEU A 134 5.08 -1.42 -26.92
N LYS A 135 6.33 -1.00 -26.96
CA LYS A 135 7.23 -0.99 -25.79
C LYS A 135 7.78 0.41 -25.58
N PHE A 136 7.66 0.93 -24.37
CA PHE A 136 8.28 2.19 -23.99
C PHE A 136 9.81 2.02 -23.96
N ALA A 137 10.54 2.90 -24.64
CA ALA A 137 11.99 2.89 -24.69
C ALA A 137 12.58 4.01 -23.84
N ASP A 138 12.24 5.26 -24.15
CA ASP A 138 12.73 6.43 -23.41
C ASP A 138 11.79 7.64 -23.57
N HIS A 139 11.99 8.68 -22.78
CA HIS A 139 11.38 9.98 -23.00
C HIS A 139 12.34 11.11 -22.61
N HIS A 140 12.26 12.21 -23.35
CA HIS A 140 12.92 13.45 -22.98
C HIS A 140 11.91 14.60 -22.92
N THR A 141 12.15 15.51 -21.99
CA THR A 141 11.31 16.71 -21.83
C THR A 141 12.15 17.96 -22.00
N VAL A 142 11.63 18.90 -22.78
CA VAL A 142 12.24 20.22 -22.97
C VAL A 142 11.24 21.30 -22.59
N THR A 143 11.73 22.44 -22.11
CA THR A 143 10.88 23.62 -21.88
C THR A 143 10.38 24.14 -23.23
N ASP A 144 9.10 24.45 -23.34
CA ASP A 144 8.57 25.14 -24.52
C ASP A 144 9.19 26.55 -24.62
N PRO A 145 9.91 26.87 -25.73
CA PRO A 145 10.54 28.17 -25.91
C PRO A 145 9.54 29.34 -25.95
N ALA A 146 8.31 29.10 -26.42
CA ALA A 146 7.26 30.10 -26.54
C ALA A 146 6.48 30.29 -25.23
N ASN A 147 6.43 29.26 -24.37
CA ASN A 147 5.78 29.32 -23.07
C ASN A 147 6.55 28.52 -22.02
N LYS A 148 7.34 29.22 -21.19
CA LYS A 148 8.18 28.59 -20.15
C LYS A 148 7.41 27.77 -19.10
N ALA A 149 6.08 27.93 -18.99
CA ALA A 149 5.24 27.13 -18.11
C ALA A 149 4.81 25.78 -18.73
N ARG A 150 5.07 25.56 -20.03
CA ARG A 150 4.80 24.32 -20.74
C ARG A 150 6.07 23.51 -20.93
N ARG A 151 5.91 22.18 -20.93
CA ARG A 151 6.95 21.22 -21.31
C ARG A 151 6.50 20.52 -22.58
N ILE A 152 7.43 20.32 -23.50
CA ILE A 152 7.27 19.44 -24.66
C ILE A 152 7.86 18.09 -24.25
N LEU A 153 7.07 17.04 -24.36
CA LEU A 153 7.48 15.67 -24.06
C LEU A 153 7.55 14.89 -25.37
N THR A 154 8.71 14.29 -25.62
CA THR A 154 8.93 13.33 -26.70
C THR A 154 9.14 11.97 -26.06
N ALA A 155 8.39 10.96 -26.50
CA ALA A 155 8.55 9.58 -26.06
C ALA A 155 8.96 8.71 -27.24
N GLU A 156 9.92 7.82 -27.01
CA GLU A 156 10.35 6.78 -27.93
C GLU A 156 9.65 5.47 -27.57
N ILE A 157 9.02 4.86 -28.57
CA ILE A 157 8.24 3.64 -28.42
C ILE A 157 8.65 2.70 -29.55
N HIS A 158 8.95 1.45 -29.22
CA HIS A 158 9.19 0.39 -30.21
C HIS A 158 7.86 -0.26 -30.62
N ASP A 159 7.64 -0.48 -31.92
CA ASP A 159 6.48 -1.17 -32.48
C ASP A 159 6.94 -2.48 -33.13
N ASN A 160 6.70 -3.61 -32.47
CA ASN A 160 7.16 -4.96 -32.84
C ASN A 160 8.68 -5.20 -32.79
N GLY A 161 9.39 -4.54 -31.87
CA GLY A 161 10.84 -4.65 -31.71
C GLY A 161 11.57 -3.60 -32.52
#